data_AF-B1ZR66-F1
#
_entry.id   AF-B1ZR66-F1
#
_cell.length_a   1.000
_cell.length_b   1.000
_cell.length_c   1.000
_cell.angle_alpha   90.00
_cell.angle_beta   90.00
_cell.angle_gamma   90.00
#
_symmetry.space_group_name_H-M   'P 1'
#
loop_
_entity.id
_entity.type
_entity.pdbx_description
1 polymer ?
#
loop_
_entity_poly.entity_id
_entity_poly.type
_entity_poly.pdbx_seq_one_letter_code
_entity_poly.pdbx_strand_id
1 'polypeptide(L)'
;MESSTEKFDRLLKALDELVAEEAALIRAADYAAIGGVQKRAEPVLAALTALAPENASVEARKRVGILLERREQNIETLRTRAVVAREELDSLQGSARRAARIAPVYGQAAGKSGPQRLRAAG
;
A
#
# COMPACT_ATOMS: atom_id res chain seq x y z
N MET A 1 28.08 11.43 -27.46
CA MET A 1 27.86 10.10 -26.84
C MET A 1 28.00 10.29 -25.35
N GLU A 2 27.04 9.81 -24.56
CA GLU A 2 27.14 9.76 -23.09
C GLU A 2 28.17 8.70 -22.68
N SER A 3 29.02 9.00 -21.70
CA SER A 3 29.98 8.04 -21.15
C SER A 3 29.32 6.99 -20.24
N SER A 4 29.98 5.86 -20.01
CA SER A 4 29.49 4.79 -19.12
C SER A 4 29.23 5.31 -17.70
N THR A 5 30.10 6.18 -17.20
CA THR A 5 30.01 6.80 -15.88
C THR A 5 28.86 7.80 -15.78
N GLU A 6 28.70 8.70 -16.77
CA GLU A 6 27.57 9.64 -16.81
C GLU A 6 26.22 8.89 -16.86
N LYS A 7 26.15 7.81 -17.65
CA LYS A 7 24.97 6.96 -17.72
C LYS A 7 24.67 6.29 -16.38
N PHE A 8 25.69 5.79 -15.69
CA PHE A 8 25.54 5.17 -14.37
C PHE A 8 25.01 6.16 -13.32
N ASP A 9 25.58 7.37 -13.27
CA ASP A 9 25.12 8.43 -12.35
C ASP A 9 23.70 8.89 -12.64
N ARG A 10 23.33 9.00 -13.93
CA ARG A 10 21.96 9.32 -14.33
C ARG A 10 20.97 8.24 -13.90
N LEU A 11 21.33 6.96 -14.04
CA LEU A 11 20.49 5.85 -13.58
C LEU A 11 20.37 5.81 -12.05
N LEU A 12 21.45 6.11 -11.30
CA LEU A 12 21.39 6.24 -9.84
C LEU A 12 20.44 7.36 -9.41
N LYS A 13 20.48 8.51 -10.10
CA LYS A 13 19.54 9.61 -9.85
C LYS A 13 18.11 9.20 -10.15
N ALA A 14 17.86 8.53 -11.27
CA ALA A 14 16.53 8.03 -11.62
C ALA A 14 15.99 7.04 -10.57
N LEU A 15 16.86 6.18 -10.02
CA LEU A 15 16.48 5.26 -8.95
C LEU A 15 16.11 6.02 -7.65
N ASP A 16 16.87 7.06 -7.29
CA ASP A 16 16.58 7.92 -6.13
C ASP A 16 15.21 8.60 -6.27
N GLU A 17 14.91 9.13 -7.46
CA GLU A 17 13.61 9.74 -7.77
C GLU A 17 12.46 8.73 -7.61
N LEU A 18 12.62 7.48 -8.09
CA LEU A 18 11.61 6.43 -7.93
C LEU A 18 11.41 6.02 -6.47
N VAL A 19 12.48 5.95 -5.67
CA VAL A 19 12.39 5.66 -4.22
C VAL A 19 11.69 6.81 -3.48
N ALA A 20 11.97 8.06 -3.86
CA ALA A 20 11.28 9.23 -3.31
C ALA A 20 9.78 9.25 -3.68
N GLU A 21 9.45 8.89 -4.92
CA GLU A 21 8.07 8.74 -5.39
C GLU A 21 7.33 7.64 -4.61
N GLU A 22 7.97 6.48 -4.42
CA GLU A 22 7.41 5.40 -3.57
C GLU A 22 7.10 5.90 -2.15
N ALA A 23 8.05 6.60 -1.52
CA ALA A 23 7.83 7.15 -0.18
C ALA A 23 6.67 8.15 -0.13
N ALA A 24 6.47 8.93 -1.21
CA ALA A 24 5.33 9.85 -1.32
C ALA A 24 4.00 9.09 -1.43
N LEU A 25 3.93 8.04 -2.25
CA LEU A 25 2.74 7.18 -2.39
C LEU A 25 2.38 6.48 -1.07
N ILE A 26 3.39 5.99 -0.33
CA ILE A 26 3.18 5.39 1.00
C ILE A 26 2.54 6.39 1.96
N ARG A 27 3.03 7.64 1.99
CA ARG A 27 2.43 8.71 2.82
C ARG A 27 1.01 9.07 2.39
N ALA A 28 0.71 9.01 1.10
CA ALA A 28 -0.62 9.24 0.55
C ALA A 28 -1.59 8.04 0.70
N ALA A 29 -1.10 6.90 1.21
CA ALA A 29 -1.81 5.62 1.26
C ALA A 29 -2.30 5.12 -0.12
N ASP A 30 -1.68 5.57 -1.21
CA ASP A 30 -1.96 5.10 -2.57
C ASP A 30 -1.11 3.86 -2.88
N TYR A 31 -1.49 2.73 -2.27
CA TYR A 31 -0.75 1.48 -2.40
C TYR A 31 -0.89 0.83 -3.79
N ALA A 32 -1.95 1.18 -4.54
CA ALA A 32 -2.17 0.67 -5.89
C ALA A 32 -1.11 1.21 -6.87
N ALA A 33 -0.73 2.49 -6.72
CA ALA A 33 0.28 3.13 -7.55
C ALA A 33 1.71 2.63 -7.31
N ILE A 34 2.02 2.09 -6.11
CA ILE A 34 3.37 1.59 -5.76
C ILE A 34 3.84 0.49 -6.72
N GLY A 35 2.94 -0.40 -7.14
CA GLY A 35 3.26 -1.46 -8.11
C GLY A 35 3.76 -0.90 -9.45
N GLY A 36 3.26 0.27 -9.86
CA GLY A 36 3.73 0.97 -11.06
C GLY A 36 5.14 1.55 -10.91
N VAL A 37 5.48 2.07 -9.73
CA VAL A 37 6.85 2.51 -9.41
C VAL A 37 7.82 1.33 -9.44
N GLN A 38 7.48 0.21 -8.82
CA GLN A 38 8.34 -0.97 -8.76
C GLN A 38 8.64 -1.52 -10.17
N LYS A 39 7.63 -1.64 -11.03
CA LYS A 39 7.82 -2.05 -12.44
C LYS A 39 8.75 -1.13 -13.22
N ARG A 40 8.73 0.18 -12.94
CA ARG A 40 9.65 1.15 -13.58
C ARG A 40 11.06 1.08 -13.01
N ALA A 41 11.20 0.71 -11.74
CA ALA A 41 12.50 0.56 -11.08
C ALA A 41 13.27 -0.68 -11.53
N GLU A 42 12.58 -1.77 -11.88
CA GLU A 42 13.20 -3.03 -12.36
C GLU A 42 14.23 -2.84 -13.49
N PRO A 43 13.90 -2.22 -14.64
CA PRO A 43 14.88 -2.03 -15.72
C PRO A 43 16.01 -1.07 -15.34
N VAL A 44 15.76 -0.10 -14.45
CA VAL A 44 16.80 0.82 -13.94
C VAL A 44 17.81 0.05 -13.09
N LEU A 45 17.33 -0.80 -12.18
CA LEU A 45 18.17 -1.66 -11.36
C LEU A 45 18.98 -2.63 -12.21
N ALA A 46 18.36 -3.28 -13.21
CA ALA A 46 19.05 -4.18 -14.12
C ALA A 46 20.17 -3.46 -14.91
N ALA A 47 19.93 -2.23 -15.37
CA ALA A 47 20.94 -1.44 -16.06
C ALA A 47 22.07 -1.02 -15.11
N LEU A 48 21.75 -0.65 -13.87
CA LEU A 48 22.74 -0.32 -12.84
C LEU A 48 23.63 -1.51 -12.48
N THR A 49 23.06 -2.70 -12.28
CA THR A 49 23.85 -3.89 -11.96
C THR A 49 24.78 -4.30 -13.10
N ALA A 50 24.34 -4.13 -14.36
CA ALA A 50 25.18 -4.38 -15.52
C ALA A 50 26.38 -3.41 -15.62
N LEU A 51 26.19 -2.14 -15.25
CA LEU A 51 27.23 -1.10 -15.33
C LEU A 51 28.10 -0.99 -14.08
N ALA A 52 27.68 -1.59 -12.96
CA ALA A 52 28.37 -1.51 -11.67
C ALA A 52 29.83 -2.02 -11.67
N PRO A 53 30.20 -3.13 -12.35
CA PRO A 53 31.58 -3.63 -12.31
C PRO A 53 32.62 -2.60 -12.76
N GLU A 54 32.24 -1.72 -13.70
CA GLU A 54 33.14 -0.72 -14.29
C GLU A 54 33.04 0.65 -13.62
N ASN A 55 31.91 0.96 -12.97
CA ASN A 55 31.59 2.32 -12.52
C ASN A 55 31.33 2.46 -10.99
N ALA A 56 31.31 1.36 -10.23
CA ALA A 56 30.97 1.38 -8.80
C ALA A 56 32.10 1.93 -7.91
N SER A 57 32.21 3.26 -7.88
CA SER A 57 33.05 4.01 -6.95
C SER A 57 32.59 3.87 -5.49
N VAL A 58 33.43 4.26 -4.53
CA VAL A 58 33.06 4.28 -3.10
C VAL A 58 31.84 5.15 -2.84
N GLU A 59 31.77 6.32 -3.51
CA GLU A 59 30.64 7.25 -3.37
C GLU A 59 29.35 6.67 -3.96
N ALA A 60 29.42 6.01 -5.12
CA ALA A 60 28.28 5.31 -5.70
C ALA A 60 27.73 4.23 -4.76
N ARG A 61 28.61 3.42 -4.15
CA ARG A 61 28.20 2.39 -3.17
C ARG A 61 27.53 3.00 -1.95
N LYS A 62 28.05 4.12 -1.45
CA LYS A 62 27.44 4.85 -0.33
C LYS A 62 26.04 5.34 -0.70
N ARG A 63 25.86 5.91 -1.89
CA ARG A 63 24.53 6.33 -2.39
C ARG A 63 23.57 5.15 -2.50
N VAL A 64 24.01 4.02 -3.05
CA VAL A 64 23.19 2.80 -3.12
C VAL A 64 22.82 2.30 -1.72
N GLY A 65 23.74 2.36 -0.75
CA GLY A 65 23.45 2.02 0.64
C GLY A 65 22.33 2.88 1.24
N ILE A 66 22.39 4.20 1.04
CA ILE A 66 21.33 5.12 1.49
C ILE A 66 19.98 4.80 0.82
N LEU A 67 19.99 4.47 -0.48
CA LEU A 67 18.76 4.08 -1.19
C LEU A 67 18.18 2.76 -0.66
N LEU A 68 19.03 1.81 -0.30
CA LEU A 68 18.61 0.55 0.30
C LEU A 68 17.96 0.79 1.68
N GLU A 69 18.61 1.56 2.55
CA GLU A 69 18.08 1.91 3.88
C GLU A 69 16.71 2.58 3.77
N ARG A 70 16.53 3.53 2.83
CA ARG A 70 15.22 4.17 2.58
C ARG A 70 14.17 3.17 2.14
N ARG A 71 14.53 2.23 1.26
CA ARG A 71 13.60 1.21 0.77
C ARG A 71 13.22 0.22 1.88
N GLU A 72 14.15 -0.13 2.76
CA GLU A 72 13.87 -0.95 3.94
C GLU A 72 12.88 -0.25 4.89
N GLN A 73 13.06 1.05 5.13
CA GLN A 73 12.11 1.86 5.91
C GLN A 73 10.71 1.91 5.27
N ASN A 74 10.64 2.05 3.94
CA ASN A 74 9.38 1.99 3.19
C ASN A 74 8.68 0.63 3.38
N ILE A 75 9.42 -0.47 3.25
CA ILE A 75 8.89 -1.84 3.43
C ILE A 75 8.36 -2.02 4.85
N GLU A 76 9.10 -1.57 5.86
CA GLU A 76 8.68 -1.72 7.25
C GLU A 76 7.43 -0.89 7.58
N THR A 77 7.33 0.30 6.99
CA THR A 77 6.11 1.11 7.06
C THR A 77 4.92 0.38 6.45
N LEU A 78 5.07 -0.22 5.27
CA LEU A 78 4.02 -1.00 4.61
C LEU A 78 3.60 -2.22 5.43
N ARG A 79 4.56 -2.94 6.03
CA ARG A 79 4.27 -4.07 6.92
C ARG A 79 3.45 -3.66 8.13
N THR A 80 3.86 -2.59 8.80
CA THR A 80 3.14 -2.04 9.95
C THR A 80 1.71 -1.65 9.56
N ARG A 81 1.53 -1.00 8.41
CA ARG A 81 0.20 -0.63 7.90
C ARG A 81 -0.66 -1.84 7.55
N ALA A 82 -0.08 -2.90 6.99
CA ALA A 82 -0.80 -4.13 6.69
C ALA A 82 -1.30 -4.83 7.96
N VAL A 83 -0.52 -4.81 9.05
CA VAL A 83 -0.94 -5.35 10.35
C VAL A 83 -2.13 -4.56 10.89
N VAL A 84 -2.01 -3.23 10.95
CA VAL A 84 -3.10 -2.35 11.45
C VAL A 84 -4.37 -2.52 10.63
N ALA A 85 -4.28 -2.51 9.30
CA ALA A 85 -5.46 -2.67 8.43
C ALA A 85 -6.16 -4.02 8.64
N ARG A 86 -5.39 -5.08 8.95
CA ARG A 86 -5.95 -6.40 9.25
C ARG A 86 -6.70 -6.42 10.59
N GLU A 87 -6.13 -5.82 11.62
CA GLU A 87 -6.79 -5.69 12.93
C GLU A 87 -8.09 -4.88 12.84
N GLU A 88 -8.09 -3.80 12.05
CA GLU A 88 -9.28 -3.00 11.77
C GLU A 88 -10.37 -3.81 11.04
N LEU A 89 -9.99 -4.59 10.02
CA LEU A 89 -10.92 -5.47 9.30
C LEU A 89 -11.53 -6.53 10.22
N ASP A 90 -10.72 -7.17 11.06
CA ASP A 90 -11.19 -8.19 12.01
C ASP A 90 -12.18 -7.59 13.03
N SER A 91 -11.90 -6.37 13.51
CA SER A 91 -12.78 -5.61 14.41
C SER A 91 -14.11 -5.25 13.75
N LEU A 92 -14.08 -4.77 12.50
CA LEU A 92 -15.27 -4.44 11.72
C LEU A 92 -16.14 -5.68 11.45
N GLN A 93 -15.53 -6.80 11.08
CA GLN A 93 -16.23 -8.07 10.89
C GLN A 93 -16.87 -8.57 12.18
N GLY A 94 -16.16 -8.47 13.31
CA GLY A 94 -16.71 -8.78 14.63
C GLY A 94 -17.93 -7.92 14.97
N SER A 95 -17.86 -6.62 14.67
CA SER A 95 -18.96 -5.68 14.86
C SER A 95 -20.15 -6.00 13.96
N ALA A 96 -19.91 -6.30 12.68
CA ALA A 96 -20.94 -6.71 11.73
C ALA A 96 -21.65 -8.00 12.15
N ARG A 97 -20.90 -9.00 12.66
CA ARG A 97 -21.48 -10.25 13.21
C ARG A 97 -22.35 -9.98 14.44
N ARG A 98 -21.92 -9.10 15.34
CA ARG A 98 -22.74 -8.70 16.51
C ARG A 98 -24.02 -7.98 16.07
N ALA A 99 -23.93 -7.05 15.12
CA ALA A 99 -25.08 -6.35 14.57
C ALA A 99 -26.07 -7.31 13.90
N ALA A 100 -25.57 -8.25 13.08
CA ALA A 100 -26.38 -9.28 12.43
C ALA A 100 -27.09 -10.20 13.43
N ARG A 101 -26.50 -10.46 14.61
CA ARG A 101 -27.15 -11.25 15.67
C ARG A 101 -28.29 -10.50 16.37
N ILE A 102 -28.20 -9.17 16.46
CA ILE A 102 -29.17 -8.32 17.16
C ILE A 102 -30.33 -7.89 16.22
N ALA A 103 -30.06 -7.72 14.93
CA ALA A 103 -31.04 -7.30 13.93
C ALA A 103 -32.37 -8.09 13.92
N PRO A 104 -32.42 -9.43 14.10
CA PRO A 104 -33.67 -10.20 14.09
C PRO A 104 -34.60 -9.84 15.26
N VAL A 105 -34.04 -9.44 16.40
CA VAL A 105 -34.81 -9.12 17.62
C VAL A 105 -35.53 -7.78 17.48
N TYR A 106 -34.88 -6.80 16.85
CA TYR A 106 -35.48 -5.47 16.62
C TYR A 106 -36.34 -5.40 15.36
N GLY A 107 -36.05 -6.21 14.33
CA GLY A 107 -36.85 -6.28 13.10
C GLY A 107 -38.25 -6.88 13.31
N GLN A 108 -38.42 -7.80 14.25
CA GLN A 108 -39.73 -8.39 14.56
C GLN A 108 -40.63 -7.49 15.43
N ALA A 109 -40.05 -6.58 16.23
CA ALA A 109 -40.83 -5.65 17.04
C ALA A 109 -41.54 -4.57 16.19
N ALA A 110 -40.93 -4.16 15.07
CA ALA A 110 -41.53 -3.20 14.14
C ALA A 110 -42.63 -3.80 13.23
N GLY A 111 -42.71 -5.14 13.12
CA GLY A 111 -43.66 -5.83 12.23
C GLY A 111 -45.01 -6.22 12.86
N LYS A 112 -45.22 -6.01 14.16
CA LYS A 112 -46.44 -6.43 14.88
C LYS A 112 -47.48 -5.32 15.10
N SER A 113 -47.39 -4.21 14.38
CA SER A 113 -48.42 -3.16 14.34
C SER A 113 -49.09 -3.09 12.96
N GLY A 114 -49.62 -4.23 12.49
CA GLY A 114 -50.58 -4.23 11.39
C GLY A 114 -51.99 -3.92 11.93
N PRO A 115 -52.75 -2.99 11.32
CA PRO A 115 -54.06 -2.59 11.84
C PRO A 115 -55.04 -3.76 11.77
N GLN A 116 -55.44 -4.24 12.93
CA GLN A 116 -56.45 -5.28 13.11
C GLN A 116 -57.80 -4.70 12.65
N ARG A 117 -58.16 -4.99 11.39
CA ARG A 117 -59.46 -4.62 10.83
C ARG A 117 -60.56 -5.28 11.65
N LEU A 118 -61.22 -4.49 12.49
CA LEU A 118 -62.49 -4.81 13.12
C LEU A 118 -63.49 -5.23 12.02
N ARG A 119 -63.74 -6.53 11.90
CA ARG A 119 -64.92 -7.03 11.20
C ARG A 119 -66.10 -6.87 12.15
N ALA A 120 -66.92 -5.85 11.90
CA ALA A 120 -68.29 -5.82 12.40
C ALA A 120 -69.10 -6.85 11.59
N ALA A 121 -69.60 -7.87 12.27
CA ALA A 121 -70.64 -8.75 11.75
C ALA A 121 -71.99 -8.06 11.91
N GLY A 122 -72.82 -8.12 10.87
CA GLY A 122 -74.22 -7.70 10.89
C GLY A 122 -75.16 -8.76 11.43
#